data_AF-A0A2V8EAR9-F1
#
_entry.id   AF-A0A2V8EAR9-F1
#
_cell.length_a   1.000
_cell.length_b   1.000
_cell.length_c   1.000
_cell.angle_alpha   90.00
_cell.angle_beta   90.00
_cell.angle_gamma   90.00
#
_symmetry.space_group_name_H-M   'P 1'
#
loop_
_entity.id
_entity.type
_entity.pdbx_description
1 polymer ?
#
loop_
_entity_poly.entity_id
_entity_poly.type
_entity_poly.pdbx_seq_one_letter_code
_entity_poly.pdbx_strand_id
1 'polypeptide(L)' 'TFVTGDRDQIDQWASRFGLSVTRAMNDQRDITHTLRTAIVDRQGNLVQTYIGNEWTPDQVLADVRVMVGVD' A
#
# COMPACT_ATOMS: atom_id res chain seq x y z
N THR A 1 3.62 1.05 -15.12
CA THR A 1 3.44 -0.41 -15.08
C THR A 1 2.75 -0.78 -13.79
N PHE A 2 1.92 -1.82 -13.77
CA PHE A 2 1.29 -2.36 -12.56
C PHE A 2 1.93 -3.70 -12.19
N VAL A 3 1.83 -4.10 -10.92
CA VAL A 3 2.34 -5.38 -10.42
C VAL A 3 1.19 -6.39 -10.27
N THR A 4 1.45 -7.65 -10.61
CA THR A 4 0.52 -8.78 -10.45
C THR A 4 1.32 -10.06 -10.17
N GLY A 5 0.64 -11.14 -9.81
CA GLY A 5 1.25 -12.45 -9.52
C GLY A 5 0.20 -13.49 -9.13
N ASP A 6 0.67 -14.65 -8.68
CA ASP A 6 -0.22 -15.69 -8.17
C ASP A 6 -0.89 -15.23 -6.87
N ARG A 7 -2.07 -15.78 -6.58
CA ARG A 7 -2.89 -15.39 -5.42
C ARG A 7 -2.09 -15.41 -4.11
N ASP A 8 -1.40 -16.51 -3.84
CA ASP A 8 -0.66 -16.69 -2.59
C ASP A 8 0.56 -15.75 -2.53
N GLN A 9 1.17 -15.42 -3.68
CA GLN A 9 2.26 -14.45 -3.75
C GLN A 9 1.75 -13.05 -3.43
N ILE A 10 0.60 -12.67 -3.99
CA ILE A 10 -0.05 -11.38 -3.69
C ILE A 10 -0.40 -11.31 -2.21
N ASP A 11 -1.01 -12.34 -1.63
CA ASP A 11 -1.43 -12.34 -0.22
C ASP A 11 -0.22 -12.22 0.73
N GLN A 12 0.85 -12.98 0.48
CA GLN A 12 2.10 -12.88 1.25
C GLN A 12 2.76 -11.52 1.10
N TRP A 13 2.84 -10.98 -0.13
CA TRP A 13 3.45 -9.69 -0.38
C TRP A 13 2.65 -8.54 0.25
N ALA A 14 1.33 -8.53 0.07
CA ALA A 14 0.41 -7.53 0.59
C ALA A 14 0.43 -7.44 2.13
N SER A 15 0.52 -8.58 2.81
CA SER A 15 0.54 -8.64 4.28
C SER A 15 1.70 -7.84 4.90
N ARG A 16 2.83 -7.71 4.19
CA ARG A 16 4.00 -6.92 4.64
C ARG A 16 3.72 -5.42 4.72
N PHE A 17 2.68 -4.96 4.04
CA PHE A 17 2.20 -3.57 4.08
C PHE A 17 0.93 -3.41 4.94
N GLY A 18 0.55 -4.44 5.71
CA GLY A 18 -0.69 -4.42 6.49
C GLY A 18 -1.95 -4.31 5.62
N LEU A 19 -1.87 -4.78 4.37
CA LEU A 19 -3.00 -4.93 3.46
C LEU A 19 -3.63 -6.32 3.69
N SER A 20 -4.90 -6.36 4.04
CA SER A 20 -5.67 -7.61 4.15
C SER A 20 -6.62 -7.72 2.98
N VAL A 21 -6.77 -8.93 2.42
CA VAL A 21 -7.70 -9.22 1.32
C VAL A 21 -8.57 -10.39 1.71
N THR A 22 -9.88 -10.19 1.68
CA THR A 22 -10.90 -11.23 1.83
C THR A 22 -11.61 -11.40 0.50
N ARG A 23 -11.76 -12.64 0.03
CA ARG A 23 -12.45 -12.97 -1.23
C ARG A 23 -13.83 -13.54 -0.93
N ALA A 24 -14.84 -13.11 -1.68
CA ALA A 24 -16.19 -13.61 -1.48
C ALA A 24 -16.29 -15.10 -1.86
N MET A 25 -17.10 -15.86 -1.12
CA MET A 25 -17.27 -17.31 -1.36
C MET A 25 -18.07 -17.61 -2.63
N ASN A 26 -18.96 -16.70 -3.02
CA ASN A 26 -19.91 -16.85 -4.11
C ASN A 26 -19.44 -16.22 -5.44
N ASP A 27 -18.50 -15.27 -5.41
CA ASP A 27 -17.85 -14.71 -6.59
C ASP A 27 -16.39 -14.36 -6.28
N GLN A 28 -15.44 -15.09 -6.86
CA GLN A 28 -14.01 -14.86 -6.60
C GLN A 28 -13.48 -13.56 -7.21
N ARG A 29 -14.24 -12.90 -8.08
CA ARG A 29 -13.89 -11.57 -8.63
C ARG A 29 -14.17 -10.46 -7.63
N ASP A 30 -14.99 -10.72 -6.63
CA ASP A 30 -15.31 -9.77 -5.58
C ASP A 30 -14.35 -9.93 -4.39
N ILE A 31 -13.74 -8.81 -4.02
CA ILE A 31 -12.78 -8.72 -2.92
C ILE A 31 -13.11 -7.55 -2.01
N THR A 32 -13.00 -7.80 -0.71
CA THR A 32 -12.89 -6.75 0.31
C THR A 32 -11.43 -6.62 0.69
N HIS A 33 -10.90 -5.39 0.70
CA HIS A 33 -9.55 -5.13 1.14
C HIS A 33 -9.46 -3.86 1.98
N THR A 34 -8.42 -3.76 2.81
CA THR A 34 -8.13 -2.50 3.52
C THR A 34 -7.60 -1.46 2.54
N LEU A 35 -7.84 -0.18 2.82
CA LEU A 35 -7.22 0.91 2.07
C LEU A 35 -5.89 1.27 2.71
N ARG A 36 -4.82 1.18 1.91
CA ARG A 36 -3.47 1.47 2.35
C ARG A 36 -2.66 2.11 1.23
N THR A 37 -1.93 3.17 1.59
CA THR A 37 -0.88 3.75 0.74
C THR A 37 0.43 3.71 1.51
N ALA A 38 1.52 3.25 0.88
CA ALA A 38 2.82 3.11 1.51
C ALA A 38 3.88 3.89 0.72
N ILE A 39 4.84 4.46 1.44
CA ILE A 39 6.04 5.08 0.84
C ILE A 39 7.24 4.20 1.20
N VAL A 40 8.02 3.85 0.18
CA VAL A 40 9.25 3.07 0.31
C VAL A 40 10.42 3.93 -0.17
N ASP A 41 11.49 3.99 0.61
CA ASP A 41 12.69 4.75 0.25
C ASP A 41 13.58 4.03 -0.78
N ARG A 42 14.69 4.66 -1.18
CA ARG A 42 15.63 4.09 -2.16
C ARG A 42 16.38 2.86 -1.66
N GLN A 43 16.41 2.64 -0.36
CA GLN A 43 17.03 1.48 0.28
C GLN A 43 16.03 0.33 0.45
N GLY A 44 14.75 0.55 0.12
CA GLY A 44 13.69 -0.45 0.26
C GLY A 44 13.03 -0.45 1.63
N ASN A 45 13.26 0.56 2.48
CA ASN A 45 12.62 0.66 3.78
C ASN A 45 11.20 1.23 3.64
N LEU A 46 10.25 0.65 4.37
CA LEU A 46 8.92 1.23 4.55
C LEU A 46 9.02 2.43 5.50
N VAL A 47 8.85 3.65 4.99
CA VAL A 47 9.08 4.90 5.74
C VAL A 47 7.80 5.63 6.12
N GLN A 48 6.68 5.33 5.46
CA GLN A 48 5.37 5.87 5.82
C GLN A 48 4.25 4.95 5.33
N THR A 49 3.13 4.95 6.06
CA THR A 49 1.92 4.20 5.75
C THR A 49 0.68 5.01 6.11
N TYR A 50 -0.14 5.33 5.09
CA TYR A 50 -1.43 5.97 5.27
C TYR A 50 -2.53 4.91 5.39
N ILE A 51 -3.37 5.05 6.40
CA ILE A 51 -4.55 4.22 6.63
C ILE A 51 -5.75 4.88 5.98
N GLY A 52 -6.59 4.10 5.29
CA GLY A 52 -7.78 4.68 4.68
C GLY A 52 -7.45 5.50 3.44
N ASN A 53 -8.30 6.48 3.15
CA ASN A 53 -8.22 7.37 2.00
C ASN A 53 -8.30 8.86 2.39
N GLU A 54 -8.04 9.18 3.66
CA GLU A 54 -8.10 10.56 4.16
C GLU A 54 -6.85 11.39 3.80
N TRP A 55 -5.80 10.74 3.31
CA TRP A 55 -4.58 11.41 2.87
C TRP A 55 -4.82 12.28 1.63
N THR A 56 -4.08 13.37 1.50
CA THR A 56 -4.10 14.25 0.34
C THR A 56 -2.77 14.19 -0.42
N PRO A 57 -2.75 14.48 -1.74
CA PRO A 57 -1.51 14.58 -2.49
C PRO A 57 -0.52 15.57 -1.88
N ASP A 58 -0.98 16.72 -1.37
CA ASP A 58 -0.13 17.73 -0.74
C ASP A 58 0.54 17.20 0.54
N GLN A 59 -0.20 16.45 1.36
CA GLN A 59 0.37 15.78 2.54
C GLN A 59 1.44 14.77 2.14
N VAL A 60 1.17 13.95 1.12
CA VAL A 60 2.14 12.95 0.63
C VAL A 60 3.40 13.64 0.12
N LEU A 61 3.27 14.74 -0.62
CA LEU A 61 4.42 15.49 -1.12
C LEU A 61 5.23 16.13 0.02
N ALA A 62 4.58 16.70 1.04
CA ALA A 62 5.26 17.23 2.21
C ALA A 62 6.03 16.13 2.96
N ASP A 63 5.38 15.00 3.24
CA ASP A 63 6.02 13.85 3.91
C ASP A 63 7.26 13.36 3.14
N VAL A 64 7.17 13.25 1.80
CA VAL A 64 8.31 12.85 0.96
C VAL A 64 9.45 13.84 1.06
N ARG A 65 9.18 15.15 1.07
CA ARG A 65 10.24 16.17 1.15
C ARG A 65 10.97 16.11 2.49
N VAL A 66 10.25 15.90 3.59
CA VAL A 66 10.84 15.70 4.93
C VAL A 66 11.77 14.49 4.88
N MET A 67 11.31 13.37 4.29
CA MET A 67 12.08 12.12 4.22
C MET A 67 13.36 12.24 3.38
N VAL A 68 13.35 13.05 2.33
CA VAL A 68 14.52 13.26 1.47
C VAL A 68 15.36 14.49 1.85
N GLY A 69 14.98 15.21 2.92
CA GLY A 69 15.74 16.32 3.49
C GLY A 69 15.76 17.58 2.63
N VAL A 70 14.63 17.92 1.99
CA VAL A 70 14.51 19.09 1.09
C VAL A 70 13.44 20.09 1.52
N ASP A 71 13.02 20.04 2.79
CA ASP A 71 12.10 20.99 3.43
C ASP A 71 12.81 22.08 4.25
#